data_AF-A0A940L1M7-F1
#
_entry.id   AF-A0A940L1M7-F1
#
_cell.length_a   1.000
_cell.length_b   1.000
_cell.length_c   1.000
_cell.angle_alpha   90.00
_cell.angle_beta   90.00
_cell.angle_gamma   90.00
#
_symmetry.space_group_name_H-M   'P 1'
#
loop_
_entity.id
_entity.type
_entity.pdbx_description
1 polymer ?
#
loop_
_entity_poly.entity_id
_entity_poly.type
_entity_poly.pdbx_seq_one_letter_code
_entity_poly.pdbx_strand_id
1 'polypeptide(L)'
;MSKIWFILSEGQVTGPYEPSEVEGKVSSYKDPQVWGRGHGEWMTVARWRQYLKETPTVTPIAADQSRNWVVRVDGRPRDVMKYTEMIALLKTMTDFTPVDISSDGGQTWKEVYAVQQVVDDLGISRRSHPRVPIVGTLEFDRGTDTLKCRVISISEGGLGVNDAGSLKIGEKFFAILTSPNLYVTVSTTCEVVYVGNDGYAGLRFVGLPEEFKSSIVEYVNKFATV
;
A
#
# COMPACT_ATOMS: atom_id res chain seq x y z
N MET A 1 -14.95 11.13 -17.86
CA MET A 1 -13.69 11.19 -17.07
C MET A 1 -13.77 10.11 -16.00
N SER A 2 -12.70 9.78 -15.27
CA SER A 2 -12.82 8.81 -14.18
C SER A 2 -13.54 9.42 -12.98
N LYS A 3 -14.54 8.71 -12.43
CA LYS A 3 -15.24 9.08 -11.20
C LYS A 3 -14.34 8.74 -10.00
N ILE A 4 -13.62 9.73 -9.49
CA ILE A 4 -12.60 9.55 -8.44
C ILE A 4 -12.79 10.47 -7.23
N TRP A 5 -13.82 11.32 -7.24
CA TRP A 5 -14.02 12.34 -6.21
C TRP A 5 -15.17 12.00 -5.28
N PHE A 6 -15.00 12.28 -4.00
CA PHE A 6 -15.97 12.06 -2.93
C PHE A 6 -16.20 13.37 -2.18
N ILE A 7 -17.42 13.58 -1.68
CA ILE A 7 -17.80 14.74 -0.89
C ILE A 7 -18.16 14.26 0.52
N LEU A 8 -17.56 14.87 1.54
CA LEU A 8 -17.92 14.74 2.95
C LEU A 8 -18.72 15.99 3.37
N SER A 9 -19.94 15.80 3.86
CA SER A 9 -20.74 16.85 4.50
C SER A 9 -21.59 16.24 5.60
N GLU A 10 -21.69 16.93 6.74
CA GLU A 10 -22.48 16.47 7.90
C GLU A 10 -22.16 15.03 8.36
N GLY A 11 -20.90 14.62 8.21
CA GLY A 11 -20.44 13.27 8.57
C GLY A 11 -20.78 12.17 7.56
N GLN A 12 -21.45 12.50 6.45
CA GLN A 12 -21.73 11.56 5.36
C GLN A 12 -20.80 11.76 4.17
N VAL A 13 -20.29 10.64 3.65
CA VAL A 13 -19.50 10.61 2.41
C VAL A 13 -20.39 10.17 1.25
N THR A 14 -20.37 10.94 0.16
CA THR A 14 -21.09 10.61 -1.08
C THR A 14 -20.16 10.64 -2.29
N GLY A 15 -20.44 9.79 -3.28
CA GLY A 15 -19.60 9.61 -4.48
C GLY A 15 -19.58 8.15 -4.94
N PRO A 16 -18.70 7.79 -5.91
CA PRO A 16 -17.74 8.67 -6.58
C PRO A 16 -18.39 9.55 -7.67
N TYR A 17 -17.81 10.74 -7.88
CA TYR A 17 -18.28 11.75 -8.81
C TYR A 17 -17.19 12.20 -9.81
N GLU A 18 -17.62 12.74 -10.94
CA GLU A 18 -16.78 13.56 -11.82
C GLU A 18 -16.59 14.99 -11.24
N PRO A 19 -15.53 15.72 -11.62
CA PRO A 19 -15.32 17.10 -11.15
C PRO A 19 -16.50 18.03 -11.38
N SER A 20 -17.20 17.90 -12.52
CA SER A 20 -18.40 18.67 -12.87
C SER A 20 -19.58 18.36 -11.93
N GLU A 21 -19.77 17.08 -11.59
CA GLU A 21 -20.79 16.64 -10.63
C GLU A 21 -20.49 17.16 -9.22
N VAL A 22 -19.21 17.18 -8.81
CA VAL A 22 -18.80 17.77 -7.52
C VAL A 22 -19.13 19.25 -7.49
N GLU A 23 -18.77 20.02 -8.52
CA GLU A 23 -19.02 21.46 -8.60
C GLU A 23 -20.52 21.79 -8.50
N GLY A 24 -21.38 20.98 -9.13
CA GLY A 24 -22.83 21.12 -9.03
C GLY A 24 -23.40 20.80 -7.64
N LYS A 25 -22.77 19.88 -6.90
CA LYS A 25 -23.27 19.38 -5.62
C LYS A 25 -22.73 20.13 -4.40
N VAL A 26 -21.49 20.62 -4.43
CA VAL A 26 -20.86 21.32 -3.29
C VAL A 26 -21.63 22.56 -2.85
N SER A 27 -22.35 23.21 -3.76
CA SER A 27 -23.18 24.40 -3.44
C SER A 27 -24.39 24.07 -2.57
N SER A 28 -24.84 22.81 -2.55
CA SER A 28 -26.00 22.35 -1.78
C SER A 28 -25.65 21.83 -0.38
N TYR A 29 -24.37 21.69 -0.07
CA TYR A 29 -23.88 21.17 1.20
C TYR A 29 -23.35 22.28 2.10
N LYS A 30 -23.50 22.11 3.42
CA LYS A 30 -22.89 22.99 4.41
C LYS A 30 -21.47 22.52 4.69
N ASP A 31 -20.51 23.43 4.54
CA ASP A 31 -19.07 23.22 4.76
C ASP A 31 -18.50 21.91 4.16
N PRO A 32 -18.75 21.62 2.86
CA PRO A 32 -18.31 20.36 2.27
C PRO A 32 -16.78 20.27 2.18
N GLN A 33 -16.27 19.07 2.42
CA GLN A 33 -14.90 18.71 2.11
C GLN A 33 -14.88 17.72 0.93
N VAL A 34 -13.84 17.79 0.12
CA VAL A 34 -13.66 16.95 -1.06
C VAL A 34 -12.44 16.06 -0.85
N TRP A 35 -12.51 14.81 -1.29
CA TRP A 35 -11.37 13.91 -1.31
C TRP A 35 -11.30 13.19 -2.65
N GLY A 36 -10.08 12.92 -3.12
CA GLY A 36 -9.83 12.19 -4.36
C GLY A 36 -8.72 11.17 -4.19
N ARG A 37 -8.74 10.15 -5.05
CA ARG A 37 -7.71 9.10 -5.07
C ARG A 37 -6.31 9.71 -5.20
N GLY A 38 -5.40 9.37 -4.28
CA GLY A 38 -4.03 9.88 -4.24
C GLY A 38 -3.79 11.00 -3.21
N HIS A 39 -4.84 11.49 -2.55
CA HIS A 39 -4.72 12.46 -1.47
C HIS A 39 -4.78 11.79 -0.10
N GLY A 40 -3.94 12.25 0.84
CA GLY A 40 -3.90 11.73 2.22
C GLY A 40 -4.92 12.35 3.17
N GLU A 41 -5.58 13.45 2.76
CA GLU A 41 -6.49 14.22 3.60
C GLU A 41 -7.68 14.79 2.81
N TRP A 42 -8.78 15.06 3.50
CA TRP A 42 -9.91 15.82 2.98
C TRP A 42 -9.52 17.29 2.78
N MET A 43 -9.90 17.88 1.65
CA MET A 43 -9.58 19.27 1.31
C MET A 43 -10.83 20.13 1.24
N THR A 44 -10.69 21.43 1.51
CA THR A 44 -11.78 22.40 1.33
C THR A 44 -12.10 22.56 -0.15
N VAL A 45 -13.33 22.97 -0.49
CA VAL A 45 -13.73 23.24 -1.89
C VAL A 45 -12.80 24.25 -2.56
N ALA A 46 -12.34 25.27 -1.83
CA ALA A 46 -11.39 26.25 -2.35
C ALA A 46 -10.05 25.62 -2.76
N ARG A 47 -9.48 24.78 -1.88
CA ARG A 47 -8.22 24.06 -2.15
C ARG A 47 -8.39 23.04 -3.26
N TRP A 48 -9.53 22.37 -3.34
CA TRP A 48 -9.86 21.46 -4.44
C TRP A 48 -9.97 22.18 -5.78
N ARG A 49 -10.67 23.33 -5.85
CA ARG A 49 -10.74 24.15 -7.08
C ARG A 49 -9.38 24.67 -7.50
N GLN A 50 -8.54 25.07 -6.53
CA GLN A 50 -7.16 25.47 -6.80
C GLN A 50 -6.35 24.29 -7.34
N TYR A 51 -6.48 23.11 -6.73
CA TYR A 51 -5.87 21.88 -7.24
C TYR A 51 -6.29 21.56 -8.68
N LEU A 52 -7.57 21.72 -9.05
CA LEU A 52 -8.02 21.52 -10.43
C LEU A 52 -7.47 22.57 -11.43
N LYS A 53 -7.11 23.76 -10.95
CA LYS A 53 -6.51 24.83 -11.77
C LYS A 53 -4.99 24.67 -11.91
N GLU A 54 -4.33 24.27 -10.83
CA GLU A 54 -2.88 24.07 -10.75
C GLU A 54 -2.45 22.73 -11.34
N THR A 55 -3.35 21.75 -11.32
CA THR A 55 -3.19 20.49 -12.04
C THR A 55 -3.74 20.73 -13.44
N PRO A 56 -2.92 21.07 -14.46
CA PRO A 56 -3.41 21.07 -15.83
C PRO A 56 -4.01 19.70 -16.07
N THR A 57 -5.25 19.68 -16.56
CA THR A 57 -6.04 18.50 -16.92
C THR A 57 -5.13 17.29 -17.17
N VAL A 58 -4.89 16.50 -16.13
CA VAL A 58 -4.38 15.14 -16.31
C VAL A 58 -5.60 14.38 -16.80
N THR A 59 -5.95 14.64 -18.06
CA THR A 59 -6.52 13.65 -18.96
C THR A 59 -5.92 12.32 -18.55
N PRO A 60 -6.72 11.26 -18.30
CA PRO A 60 -6.16 9.98 -17.88
C PRO A 60 -5.05 9.59 -18.86
N ILE A 61 -3.82 9.75 -18.39
CA ILE A 61 -2.59 9.09 -18.80
C ILE A 61 -2.53 8.75 -20.29
N ALA A 62 -2.73 9.74 -21.17
CA ALA A 62 -2.29 9.62 -22.57
C ALA A 62 -0.79 9.95 -22.70
N ALA A 63 -0.18 10.54 -21.66
CA ALA A 63 1.22 10.94 -21.65
C ALA A 63 2.22 9.77 -21.45
N ASP A 64 1.75 8.54 -21.16
CA ASP A 64 2.63 7.38 -20.99
C ASP A 64 2.54 6.36 -22.14
N GLN A 65 1.63 6.53 -23.10
CA GLN A 65 1.61 5.66 -24.29
C GLN A 65 2.80 5.89 -25.23
N SER A 66 3.43 7.06 -25.16
CA SER A 66 4.59 7.42 -25.99
C SER A 66 5.93 7.10 -25.34
N ARG A 67 5.95 6.72 -24.05
CA ARG A 67 7.19 6.32 -23.39
C ARG A 67 7.57 4.91 -23.81
N ASN A 68 8.86 4.75 -23.99
CA ASN A 68 9.49 3.47 -24.25
C ASN A 68 9.69 2.76 -22.91
N TRP A 69 9.03 1.61 -22.76
CA TRP A 69 9.14 0.76 -21.59
C TRP A 69 10.07 -0.41 -21.88
N VAL A 70 10.83 -0.82 -20.87
CA VAL A 70 11.67 -2.02 -20.91
C VAL A 70 11.30 -2.88 -19.73
N VAL A 71 11.07 -4.16 -20.00
CA VAL A 71 10.81 -5.18 -18.98
C VAL A 71 12.05 -6.04 -18.83
N ARG A 72 12.43 -6.36 -17.60
CA ARG A 72 13.50 -7.30 -17.29
C ARG A 72 12.90 -8.44 -16.48
N VAL A 73 13.13 -9.67 -16.94
CA VAL A 73 12.66 -10.88 -16.27
C VAL A 73 13.89 -11.72 -15.94
N ASP A 74 14.07 -12.08 -14.67
CA ASP A 74 15.23 -12.83 -14.18
C ASP A 74 16.56 -12.19 -14.61
N GLY A 75 16.66 -10.86 -14.49
CA GLY A 75 17.84 -10.10 -14.85
C GLY A 75 18.08 -9.94 -16.37
N ARG A 76 17.25 -10.55 -17.23
CA ARG A 76 17.38 -10.43 -18.69
C ARG A 76 16.43 -9.36 -19.25
N PRO A 77 16.96 -8.26 -19.80
CA PRO A 77 16.13 -7.23 -20.41
C PRO A 77 15.48 -7.78 -21.69
N ARG A 78 14.23 -7.37 -21.91
CA ARG A 78 13.47 -7.58 -23.15
C ARG A 78 13.62 -6.37 -24.07
N ASP A 79 13.08 -6.50 -25.28
CA ASP A 79 13.03 -5.39 -26.23
C ASP A 79 12.21 -4.22 -25.68
N VAL A 80 12.55 -3.03 -26.15
CA VAL A 80 11.80 -1.81 -25.87
C VAL A 80 10.40 -1.94 -26.46
N MET A 81 9.39 -1.68 -25.64
CA MET A 81 7.98 -1.83 -26.01
C MET A 81 7.15 -0.64 -25.54
N LYS A 82 5.95 -0.48 -26.10
CA LYS A 82 5.00 0.51 -25.62
C LYS A 82 4.37 0.05 -24.31
N TYR A 83 3.82 1.00 -23.55
CA TYR A 83 3.11 0.71 -22.31
C TYR A 83 2.02 -0.37 -22.47
N THR A 84 1.22 -0.30 -23.55
CA THR A 84 0.15 -1.27 -23.82
C THR A 84 0.67 -2.68 -24.08
N GLU A 85 1.81 -2.79 -24.77
CA GLU A 85 2.48 -4.06 -25.05
C GLU A 85 3.10 -4.63 -23.76
N MET A 86 3.70 -3.77 -22.93
CA MET A 86 4.17 -4.15 -21.60
C MET A 86 3.05 -4.70 -20.73
N ILE A 87 1.91 -4.01 -20.63
CA ILE A 87 0.77 -4.51 -19.83
C ILE A 87 0.23 -5.83 -20.40
N ALA A 88 0.13 -5.96 -21.73
CA ALA A 88 -0.29 -7.21 -22.36
C ALA A 88 0.68 -8.36 -22.03
N LEU A 89 1.99 -8.11 -22.06
CA LEU A 89 3.01 -9.09 -21.66
C LEU A 89 2.86 -9.47 -20.20
N LEU A 90 2.79 -8.49 -19.29
CA LEU A 90 2.67 -8.72 -17.85
C LEU A 90 1.40 -9.50 -17.50
N LYS A 91 0.28 -9.28 -18.20
CA LYS A 91 -0.95 -10.07 -18.00
C LYS A 91 -0.81 -11.56 -18.32
N THR A 92 0.21 -11.96 -19.07
CA THR A 92 0.48 -13.39 -19.33
C THR A 92 1.26 -14.07 -18.19
N MET A 93 1.74 -13.29 -17.21
CA MET A 93 2.55 -13.78 -16.11
C MET A 93 1.69 -13.95 -14.86
N THR A 94 1.95 -15.01 -14.09
CA THR A 94 1.29 -15.26 -12.80
C THR A 94 2.16 -14.84 -11.61
N ASP A 95 3.46 -14.67 -11.83
CA ASP A 95 4.42 -14.24 -10.82
C ASP A 95 5.20 -13.02 -11.34
N PHE A 96 5.16 -11.94 -10.57
CA PHE A 96 5.85 -10.68 -10.86
C PHE A 96 7.11 -10.49 -10.01
N THR A 97 7.43 -11.43 -9.12
CA THR A 97 8.63 -11.37 -8.27
C THR A 97 9.94 -11.22 -9.06
N PRO A 98 10.16 -11.92 -10.19
CA PRO A 98 11.38 -11.76 -10.97
C PRO A 98 11.34 -10.60 -11.98
N VAL A 99 10.32 -9.74 -11.90
CA VAL A 99 10.01 -8.75 -12.94
C VAL A 99 10.30 -7.33 -12.50
N ASP A 100 11.22 -6.69 -13.22
CA ASP A 100 11.47 -5.26 -13.13
C ASP A 100 11.00 -4.55 -14.40
N ILE A 101 10.61 -3.29 -14.25
CA ILE A 101 10.20 -2.41 -15.34
C ILE A 101 10.95 -1.08 -15.26
N SER A 102 11.18 -0.48 -16.43
CA SER A 102 11.81 0.81 -16.59
C SER A 102 11.07 1.62 -17.65
N SER A 103 10.82 2.90 -17.38
CA SER A 103 10.18 3.87 -18.29
C SER A 103 11.17 4.84 -18.93
N ASP A 104 12.46 4.69 -18.64
CA ASP A 104 13.56 5.60 -19.03
C ASP A 104 14.62 4.88 -19.88
N GLY A 105 14.21 3.82 -20.60
CA GLY A 105 15.10 3.06 -21.47
C GLY A 105 16.13 2.18 -20.72
N GLY A 106 15.83 1.78 -19.49
CA GLY A 106 16.64 0.86 -18.69
C GLY A 106 17.61 1.51 -17.71
N GLN A 107 17.52 2.82 -17.47
CA GLN A 107 18.39 3.51 -16.49
C GLN A 107 17.93 3.26 -15.05
N THR A 108 16.62 3.33 -14.81
CA THR A 108 16.03 3.11 -13.48
C THR A 108 15.10 1.91 -13.52
N TRP A 109 15.45 0.88 -12.77
CA TRP A 109 14.63 -0.33 -12.62
C TRP A 109 13.76 -0.23 -11.38
N LYS A 110 12.49 -0.59 -11.53
CA LYS A 110 11.51 -0.66 -10.45
C LYS A 110 10.77 -1.98 -10.55
N GLU A 111 10.47 -2.59 -9.42
CA GLU A 111 9.55 -3.73 -9.38
C GLU A 111 8.18 -3.33 -9.94
N VAL A 112 7.46 -4.28 -10.54
CA VAL A 112 6.10 -4.07 -11.06
C VAL A 112 5.21 -3.42 -10.00
N TYR A 113 5.30 -3.90 -8.76
CA TYR A 113 4.53 -3.38 -7.65
C TYR A 113 4.85 -1.92 -7.32
N ALA A 114 6.08 -1.44 -7.56
CA ALA A 114 6.47 -0.07 -7.22
C ALA A 114 5.81 0.99 -8.12
N VAL A 115 5.29 0.61 -9.30
CA VAL A 115 4.67 1.53 -10.26
C VAL A 115 3.14 1.47 -10.17
N GLN A 116 2.52 2.46 -9.54
CA GLN A 116 1.08 2.44 -9.22
C GLN A 116 0.18 2.26 -10.45
N GLN A 117 0.50 2.92 -11.57
CA GLN A 117 -0.27 2.78 -12.80
C GLN A 117 -0.28 1.34 -13.32
N VAL A 118 0.87 0.66 -13.26
CA VAL A 118 0.99 -0.74 -13.70
C VAL A 118 0.21 -1.67 -12.77
N VAL A 119 0.27 -1.44 -11.46
CA VAL A 119 -0.53 -2.19 -10.47
C VAL A 119 -2.02 -2.07 -10.76
N ASP A 120 -2.49 -0.85 -11.04
CA ASP A 120 -3.90 -0.57 -11.36
C ASP A 120 -4.34 -1.27 -12.65
N ASP A 121 -3.56 -1.14 -13.73
CA ASP A 121 -3.92 -1.68 -15.05
C ASP A 121 -3.79 -3.21 -15.15
N LEU A 122 -2.96 -3.81 -14.29
CA LEU A 122 -2.89 -5.26 -14.09
C LEU A 122 -3.96 -5.78 -13.14
N GLY A 123 -4.60 -4.92 -12.33
CA GLY A 123 -5.55 -5.33 -11.31
C GLY A 123 -4.92 -6.19 -10.21
N ILE A 124 -3.63 -6.00 -9.95
CA ILE A 124 -2.86 -6.79 -8.98
C ILE A 124 -2.75 -6.05 -7.65
N SER A 125 -2.53 -6.77 -6.57
CA SER A 125 -2.27 -6.20 -5.24
C SER A 125 -0.77 -6.24 -4.96
N ARG A 126 -0.24 -5.18 -4.32
CA ARG A 126 1.14 -5.18 -3.79
C ARG A 126 1.35 -6.18 -2.65
N ARG A 127 0.28 -6.77 -2.11
CA ARG A 127 0.33 -7.66 -0.95
C ARG A 127 0.27 -9.11 -1.42
N SER A 128 1.32 -9.87 -1.11
CA SER A 128 1.36 -11.32 -1.32
C SER A 128 0.41 -12.09 -0.41
N HIS A 129 0.09 -11.53 0.76
CA HIS A 129 -0.82 -12.13 1.73
C HIS A 129 -1.88 -11.13 2.19
N PRO A 130 -3.13 -11.56 2.37
CA PRO A 130 -4.16 -10.74 3.00
C PRO A 130 -3.70 -10.32 4.40
N ARG A 131 -4.01 -9.08 4.76
CA ARG A 131 -3.77 -8.54 6.10
C ARG A 131 -5.10 -8.40 6.80
N VAL A 132 -5.15 -8.84 8.04
CA VAL A 132 -6.34 -8.68 8.89
C VAL A 132 -5.99 -7.81 10.10
N PRO A 133 -6.97 -7.06 10.64
CA PRO A 133 -6.80 -6.38 11.91
C PRO A 133 -6.50 -7.37 13.04
N ILE A 134 -5.65 -7.00 13.99
CA ILE A 134 -5.41 -7.77 15.22
C ILE A 134 -5.21 -6.81 16.38
N VAL A 135 -5.54 -7.26 17.58
CA VAL A 135 -5.15 -6.60 18.83
C VAL A 135 -4.04 -7.42 19.46
N GLY A 136 -2.86 -6.83 19.62
CA GLY A 136 -1.74 -7.50 20.27
C GLY A 136 -0.66 -6.54 20.71
N THR A 137 0.34 -7.08 21.38
CA THR A 137 1.53 -6.37 21.83
C THR A 137 2.76 -7.09 21.28
N LEU A 138 3.69 -6.32 20.74
CA LEU A 138 5.00 -6.79 20.34
C LEU A 138 6.04 -6.24 21.32
N GLU A 139 6.79 -7.14 21.96
CA GLU A 139 7.84 -6.77 22.92
C GLU A 139 9.20 -7.20 22.40
N PHE A 140 10.20 -6.33 22.49
CA PHE A 140 11.58 -6.65 22.08
C PHE A 140 12.59 -5.83 22.88
N ASP A 141 13.78 -6.42 23.07
CA ASP A 141 14.86 -5.78 23.79
C ASP A 141 15.75 -4.95 22.86
N ARG A 142 16.08 -3.74 23.30
CA ARG A 142 17.00 -2.83 22.62
C ARG A 142 18.09 -2.38 23.59
N GLY A 143 19.10 -3.25 23.76
CA GLY A 143 20.17 -3.02 24.72
C GLY A 143 19.68 -3.23 26.15
N THR A 144 19.53 -2.14 26.92
CA THR A 144 19.05 -2.18 28.31
C THR A 144 17.54 -1.98 28.45
N ASP A 145 16.87 -1.50 27.40
CA ASP A 145 15.46 -1.15 27.45
C ASP A 145 14.62 -2.18 26.69
N THR A 146 13.52 -2.64 27.31
CA THR A 146 12.49 -3.42 26.61
C THR A 146 11.46 -2.47 26.04
N LEU A 147 11.30 -2.48 24.71
CA LEU A 147 10.29 -1.70 24.01
C LEU A 147 9.03 -2.53 23.82
N LYS A 148 7.87 -1.86 23.92
CA LYS A 148 6.56 -2.45 23.68
C LYS A 148 5.81 -1.62 22.64
N CYS A 149 5.37 -2.27 21.57
CA CYS A 149 4.59 -1.68 20.51
C CYS A 149 3.21 -2.34 20.42
N ARG A 150 2.20 -1.57 20.01
CA ARG A 150 0.85 -2.10 19.78
C ARG A 150 0.76 -2.65 18.37
N VAL A 151 0.38 -3.91 18.23
CA VAL A 151 0.12 -4.54 16.93
C VAL A 151 -1.30 -4.22 16.49
N ILE A 152 -1.45 -3.73 15.26
CA ILE A 152 -2.74 -3.30 14.69
C ILE A 152 -3.18 -4.15 13.50
N SER A 153 -2.25 -4.81 12.82
CA SER A 153 -2.56 -5.72 11.71
C SER A 153 -1.53 -6.83 11.61
N ILE A 154 -1.95 -7.96 11.05
CA ILE A 154 -1.09 -9.13 10.83
C ILE A 154 -1.41 -9.79 9.48
N SER A 155 -0.41 -10.44 8.91
CA SER A 155 -0.48 -11.32 7.75
C SER A 155 0.52 -12.45 7.92
N GLU A 156 0.49 -13.44 7.03
CA GLU A 156 1.49 -14.52 7.02
C GLU A 156 2.93 -14.01 6.88
N GLY A 157 3.14 -12.86 6.22
CA GLY A 157 4.46 -12.31 5.95
C GLY A 157 4.97 -11.29 6.97
N GLY A 158 4.13 -10.81 7.88
CA GLY A 158 4.52 -9.74 8.79
C GLY A 158 3.36 -9.05 9.49
N LEU A 159 3.66 -7.96 10.17
CA LEU A 159 2.72 -7.24 11.02
C LEU A 159 2.91 -5.72 10.94
N GLY A 160 1.83 -4.99 11.20
CA GLY A 160 1.84 -3.54 11.34
C GLY A 160 1.72 -3.17 12.81
N VAL A 161 2.57 -2.26 13.28
CA VAL A 161 2.59 -1.77 14.65
C VAL A 161 2.41 -0.26 14.71
N ASN A 162 1.83 0.22 15.80
CA ASN A 162 1.90 1.60 16.24
C ASN A 162 2.87 1.73 17.42
N ASP A 163 3.23 2.97 17.74
CA ASP A 163 4.13 3.29 18.83
C ASP A 163 5.52 2.65 18.60
N ALA A 164 5.91 2.57 17.32
CA ALA A 164 7.17 1.98 16.84
C ALA A 164 8.42 2.79 17.23
N GLY A 165 8.25 3.95 17.87
CA GLY A 165 9.33 4.80 18.34
C GLY A 165 10.38 5.09 17.27
N SER A 166 11.66 4.88 17.62
CA SER A 166 12.84 5.15 16.78
C SER A 166 13.35 3.92 16.02
N LEU A 167 12.44 3.06 15.57
CA LEU A 167 12.77 1.96 14.66
C LEU A 167 13.25 2.50 13.31
N LYS A 168 14.28 1.87 12.76
CA LYS A 168 14.84 2.24 11.45
C LYS A 168 14.58 1.15 10.41
N ILE A 169 14.28 1.55 9.18
CA ILE A 169 14.16 0.60 8.05
C ILE A 169 15.45 -0.24 7.96
N GLY A 170 15.28 -1.55 7.81
CA GLY A 170 16.34 -2.56 7.78
C GLY A 170 16.81 -3.07 9.15
N GLU A 171 16.36 -2.47 10.25
CA GLU A 171 16.67 -2.94 11.61
C GLU A 171 16.04 -4.33 11.84
N LYS A 172 16.80 -5.24 12.44
CA LYS A 172 16.38 -6.61 12.78
C LYS A 172 16.47 -6.83 14.28
N PHE A 173 15.44 -7.41 14.85
CA PHE A 173 15.39 -7.70 16.29
C PHE A 173 14.53 -8.94 16.56
N PHE A 174 14.83 -9.62 17.66
CA PHE A 174 14.01 -10.70 18.17
C PHE A 174 12.87 -10.11 18.99
N ALA A 175 11.64 -10.57 18.75
CA ALA A 175 10.45 -10.04 19.36
C ALA A 175 9.49 -11.14 19.80
N ILE A 176 8.70 -10.82 20.82
CA ILE A 176 7.64 -11.66 21.37
C ILE A 176 6.31 -10.98 21.09
N LEU A 177 5.52 -11.60 20.23
CA LEU A 177 4.16 -11.19 19.89
C LEU A 177 3.16 -11.92 20.80
N THR A 178 2.38 -11.15 21.55
CA THR A 178 1.29 -11.65 22.37
C THR A 178 -0.04 -11.05 21.89
N SER A 179 -1.06 -11.88 21.73
CA SER A 179 -2.42 -11.43 21.40
C SER A 179 -3.44 -12.35 22.07
N PRO A 180 -4.55 -11.82 22.61
CA PRO A 180 -5.65 -12.66 23.09
C PRO A 180 -6.34 -13.44 21.95
N ASN A 181 -6.09 -13.06 20.69
CA ASN A 181 -6.68 -13.68 19.52
C ASN A 181 -5.79 -14.77 18.89
N LEU A 182 -4.54 -14.89 19.33
CA LEU A 182 -3.65 -15.98 18.94
C LEU A 182 -3.64 -17.02 20.05
N TYR A 183 -3.65 -18.29 19.66
CA TYR A 183 -3.62 -19.41 20.61
C TYR A 183 -2.25 -19.58 21.28
N VAL A 184 -1.20 -19.01 20.69
CA VAL A 184 0.17 -19.10 21.17
C VAL A 184 0.84 -17.72 21.15
N THR A 185 1.79 -17.53 22.06
CA THR A 185 2.73 -16.42 22.00
C THR A 185 3.75 -16.72 20.89
N VAL A 186 3.93 -15.78 19.96
CA VAL A 186 4.79 -15.96 18.80
C VAL A 186 6.14 -15.29 19.05
N SER A 187 7.18 -16.10 19.14
CA SER A 187 8.57 -15.65 19.32
C SER A 187 9.29 -15.68 17.98
N THR A 188 9.67 -14.53 17.44
CA THR A 188 10.23 -14.46 16.07
C THR A 188 11.19 -13.29 15.89
N THR A 189 12.07 -13.41 14.89
CA THR A 189 12.82 -12.25 14.39
C THR A 189 11.95 -11.43 13.44
N CYS A 190 12.00 -10.11 13.61
CA CYS A 190 11.31 -9.13 12.78
C CYS A 190 12.35 -8.23 12.09
N GLU A 191 12.02 -7.77 10.88
CA GLU A 191 12.77 -6.76 10.14
C GLU A 191 11.86 -5.58 9.81
N VAL A 192 12.30 -4.36 10.09
CA VAL A 192 11.56 -3.14 9.75
C VAL A 192 11.62 -2.91 8.24
N VAL A 193 10.48 -2.97 7.57
CA VAL A 193 10.39 -2.73 6.10
C VAL A 193 9.76 -1.39 5.77
N TYR A 194 9.09 -0.76 6.73
CA TYR A 194 8.43 0.52 6.55
C TYR A 194 8.34 1.28 7.87
N VAL A 195 8.52 2.60 7.83
CA VAL A 195 8.30 3.50 8.96
C VAL A 195 7.47 4.68 8.46
N GLY A 196 6.34 4.92 9.10
CA GLY A 196 5.44 6.06 8.87
C GLY A 196 5.79 7.24 9.78
N ASN A 197 5.24 8.40 9.45
CA ASN A 197 5.50 9.65 10.19
C ASN A 197 4.71 9.76 11.52
N ASP A 198 3.75 8.87 11.73
CA ASP A 198 2.83 8.81 12.87
C ASP A 198 3.24 7.76 13.92
N GLY A 199 4.47 7.23 13.82
CA GLY A 199 4.93 6.13 14.67
C GLY A 199 4.37 4.77 14.27
N TYR A 200 3.71 4.66 13.11
CA TYR A 200 3.39 3.39 12.49
C TYR A 200 4.65 2.76 11.88
N ALA A 201 4.80 1.44 11.99
CA ALA A 201 5.85 0.71 11.28
C ALA A 201 5.31 -0.61 10.72
N GLY A 202 5.84 -1.00 9.55
CA GLY A 202 5.62 -2.30 8.96
C GLY A 202 6.82 -3.21 9.23
N LEU A 203 6.57 -4.37 9.80
CA LEU A 203 7.58 -5.38 10.10
C LEU A 203 7.35 -6.63 9.25
N ARG A 204 8.43 -7.24 8.77
CA ARG A 204 8.46 -8.53 8.09
C ARG A 204 8.99 -9.60 9.02
N PHE A 205 8.39 -10.78 9.03
CA PHE A 205 8.96 -11.91 9.77
C PHE A 205 10.20 -12.47 9.06
N VAL A 206 11.22 -12.83 9.84
CA VAL A 206 12.46 -13.43 9.35
C VAL A 206 12.62 -14.80 9.99
N GLY A 207 12.44 -15.86 9.21
CA GLY A 207 12.59 -17.24 9.69
C GLY A 207 11.51 -17.67 10.68
N LEU A 208 10.25 -17.25 10.46
CA LEU A 208 9.12 -17.62 11.30
C LEU A 208 8.96 -19.16 11.35
N PRO A 209 9.04 -19.79 12.55
CA PRO A 209 8.75 -21.21 12.72
C PRO A 209 7.38 -21.63 12.15
N GLU A 210 7.32 -22.84 11.60
CA GLU A 210 6.12 -23.34 10.89
C GLU A 210 4.88 -23.44 11.81
N GLU A 211 5.10 -23.73 13.10
CA GLU A 211 4.05 -23.73 14.12
C GLU A 211 3.41 -22.35 14.30
N PHE A 212 4.21 -21.29 14.40
CA PHE A 212 3.71 -19.92 14.55
C PHE A 212 3.11 -19.39 13.26
N LYS A 213 3.70 -19.75 12.12
CA LYS A 213 3.14 -19.46 10.80
C LYS A 213 1.75 -20.06 10.68
N SER A 214 1.56 -21.32 11.06
CA SER A 214 0.27 -22.00 10.99
C SER A 214 -0.79 -21.31 11.85
N SER A 215 -0.45 -20.92 13.09
CA SER A 215 -1.38 -20.17 13.96
C SER A 215 -1.77 -18.81 13.37
N ILE A 216 -0.82 -18.09 12.75
CA ILE A 216 -1.09 -16.82 12.10
C ILE A 216 -1.96 -17.01 10.85
N VAL A 217 -1.66 -18.01 10.01
CA VAL A 217 -2.45 -18.34 8.81
C VAL A 217 -3.89 -18.66 9.18
N GLU A 218 -4.10 -19.48 10.22
CA GLU A 218 -5.44 -19.81 10.70
C GLU A 218 -6.21 -18.55 11.13
N TYR A 219 -5.55 -17.66 11.88
CA TYR A 219 -6.13 -16.37 12.27
C TYR A 219 -6.47 -15.51 11.05
N VAL A 220 -5.53 -15.35 10.12
CA VAL A 220 -5.73 -14.56 8.90
C VAL A 220 -6.90 -15.12 8.08
N ASN A 221 -6.95 -16.42 7.85
CA ASN A 221 -8.05 -17.05 7.09
C ASN A 221 -9.41 -16.86 7.76
N LYS A 222 -9.46 -16.90 9.10
CA LYS A 222 -10.69 -16.66 9.86
C LYS A 222 -11.26 -15.24 9.66
N PHE A 223 -10.38 -14.25 9.47
CA PHE A 223 -10.78 -12.83 9.42
C PHE A 223 -10.60 -12.16 8.04
N ALA A 224 -10.02 -12.84 7.06
CA ALA A 224 -9.82 -12.31 5.70
C ALA A 224 -11.11 -12.27 4.87
N THR A 225 -12.18 -12.93 5.32
CA THR A 225 -13.43 -13.13 4.57
C THR A 225 -14.49 -12.03 4.77
N VAL A 226 -14.08 -10.82 5.18
CA VAL A 226 -14.99 -9.68 5.38
C VAL A 226 -14.77 -8.61 4.33
#